data_AF-A0A251SHJ3-F1
#
_entry.id   AF-A0A251SHJ3-F1
#
_cell.length_a   1.000
_cell.length_b   1.000
_cell.length_c   1.000
_cell.angle_alpha   90.00
_cell.angle_beta   90.00
_cell.angle_gamma   90.00
#
_symmetry.space_group_name_H-M   'P 1'
#
loop_
_entity.id
_entity.type
_entity.pdbx_description
1 polymer ?
#
loop_
_entity_poly.entity_id
_entity_poly.type
_entity_poly.pdbx_seq_one_letter_code
_entity_poly.pdbx_strand_id
1 'polypeptide(L)'
;MASSSSWRKPETKNQELIDVVFAWSISDVRNKDFYTNKVNKIPERFSSSTAYTKSFVDPLLEETHAELLSSMNGISRASTRGIMVRSEEKKDIKFPNYYLYSIYLEKKSRTENYEPEVGDLIVLTDVKPSCVDDLGTYVIASVQRVQN
;
A
#
# COMPACT_ATOMS: atom_id res chain seq x y z
N MET A 1 -14.32 27.79 29.73
CA MET A 1 -13.37 28.05 28.62
C MET A 1 -12.70 26.72 28.29
N ALA A 2 -13.08 26.08 27.19
CA ALA A 2 -12.49 24.82 26.76
C ALA A 2 -11.22 25.11 25.95
N SER A 3 -10.07 24.69 26.46
CA SER A 3 -8.79 24.80 25.76
C SER A 3 -8.80 23.84 24.57
N SER A 4 -8.89 24.40 23.37
CA SER A 4 -8.66 23.69 22.11
C SER A 4 -7.19 23.28 22.05
N SER A 5 -6.90 22.02 22.34
CA SER A 5 -5.58 21.45 22.08
C SER A 5 -5.40 21.35 20.56
N SER A 6 -4.67 22.30 19.99
CA SER A 6 -4.22 22.22 18.61
C SER A 6 -3.30 21.00 18.49
N TRP A 7 -3.77 19.95 17.82
CA TRP A 7 -2.96 18.80 17.47
C TRP A 7 -1.80 19.25 16.59
N ARG A 8 -0.59 19.37 17.16
CA ARG A 8 0.64 19.53 16.40
C ARG A 8 1.12 18.14 16.03
N LYS A 9 1.18 17.83 14.73
CA LYS A 9 1.82 16.60 14.24
C LYS A 9 3.28 16.60 14.71
N PRO A 10 3.74 15.56 15.41
CA PRO A 10 5.14 15.47 15.81
C PRO A 10 6.01 15.28 14.56
N GLU A 11 7.04 16.12 14.42
CA GLU A 11 8.07 15.99 13.39
C GLU A 11 8.87 14.70 13.64
N THR A 12 8.51 13.67 12.89
CA THR A 12 9.34 12.48 12.69
C THR A 12 9.86 12.54 11.26
N LYS A 13 10.96 11.85 10.93
CA LYS A 13 11.40 11.72 9.53
C LYS A 13 10.17 11.30 8.72
N ASN A 14 9.71 12.17 7.83
CA ASN A 14 8.42 12.10 7.12
C ASN A 14 8.35 10.89 6.17
N GLN A 15 8.29 9.68 6.72
CA GLN A 15 7.90 8.49 5.98
C GLN A 15 6.46 8.19 6.35
N GLU A 16 5.56 8.43 5.40
CA GLU A 16 4.18 7.96 5.46
C GLU A 16 4.18 6.43 5.32
N LEU A 17 3.09 5.78 5.74
CA LEU A 17 2.93 4.33 5.64
C LEU A 17 3.19 3.83 4.21
N ILE A 18 2.73 4.58 3.22
CA ILE A 18 2.88 4.25 1.81
C ILE A 18 4.35 4.24 1.37
N ASP A 19 5.20 5.12 1.94
CA ASP A 19 6.64 5.15 1.65
C ASP A 19 7.32 3.86 2.12
N VAL A 20 6.87 3.30 3.24
CA VAL A 20 7.40 2.04 3.77
C VAL A 20 6.91 0.85 2.96
N VAL A 21 5.61 0.82 2.65
CA VAL A 21 5.00 -0.27 1.87
C VAL A 21 5.60 -0.34 0.46
N PHE A 22 5.79 0.80 -0.20
CA PHE A 22 6.36 0.84 -1.56
C PHE A 22 7.85 0.50 -1.60
N ALA A 23 8.54 0.55 -0.46
CA ALA A 23 9.94 0.16 -0.36
C ALA A 23 10.12 -1.37 -0.26
N TRP A 24 9.06 -2.15 0.00
CA TRP A 24 9.15 -3.60 0.05
C TRP A 24 9.25 -4.20 -1.35
N SER A 25 10.24 -5.08 -1.56
CA SER A 25 10.25 -5.95 -2.72
C SER A 25 9.21 -7.07 -2.58
N ILE A 26 8.84 -7.75 -3.67
CA ILE A 26 8.01 -8.96 -3.57
C ILE A 26 8.66 -10.01 -2.68
N SER A 27 9.98 -10.13 -2.71
CA SER A 27 10.71 -11.05 -1.82
C SER A 27 10.54 -10.68 -0.35
N ASP A 28 10.55 -9.38 -0.02
CA ASP A 28 10.26 -8.89 1.32
C ASP A 28 8.81 -9.20 1.72
N VAL A 29 7.83 -8.92 0.85
CA VAL A 29 6.41 -9.22 1.08
C VAL A 29 6.19 -10.72 1.31
N ARG A 30 6.87 -11.58 0.55
CA ARG A 30 6.76 -13.05 0.67
C ARG A 30 7.47 -13.62 1.89
N ASN A 31 8.38 -12.87 2.50
CA ASN A 31 9.14 -13.33 3.64
C ASN A 31 8.26 -13.33 4.89
N LYS A 32 7.78 -14.51 5.29
CA LYS A 32 6.95 -14.69 6.50
C LYS A 32 7.64 -14.19 7.78
N ASP A 33 8.97 -14.17 7.78
CA ASP A 33 9.78 -13.73 8.92
C ASP A 33 10.21 -12.26 8.83
N PHE A 34 9.65 -11.50 7.89
CA PHE A 34 10.08 -10.12 7.62
C PHE A 34 9.96 -9.20 8.85
N TYR A 35 8.95 -9.41 9.70
CA TYR A 35 8.76 -8.68 10.96
C TYR A 35 9.10 -9.48 12.22
N THR A 36 9.68 -10.69 12.08
CA THR A 36 10.10 -11.50 13.23
C THR A 36 11.12 -10.73 14.06
N ASN A 37 10.87 -10.61 15.37
CA ASN A 37 11.66 -9.83 16.33
C ASN A 37 11.71 -8.30 16.09
N LYS A 38 10.91 -7.76 15.16
CA LYS A 38 10.79 -6.30 14.95
C LYS A 38 9.63 -5.68 15.72
N VAL A 39 8.65 -6.48 16.14
CA VAL A 39 7.48 -6.03 16.91
C VAL A 39 7.70 -6.25 18.40
N ASN A 40 7.59 -5.17 19.18
CA ASN A 40 7.67 -5.22 20.64
C ASN A 40 6.26 -5.37 21.25
N LYS A 41 6.18 -5.99 22.44
CA LYS A 41 4.93 -6.04 23.20
C LYS A 41 4.44 -4.62 23.49
N ILE A 42 3.19 -4.34 23.13
CA ILE A 42 2.56 -3.05 23.40
C ILE A 42 2.42 -2.87 24.93
N PRO A 43 2.94 -1.76 25.50
CA PRO A 43 2.80 -1.47 26.92
C PRO A 43 1.34 -1.28 27.35
N GLU A 44 1.00 -1.61 28.60
CA GLU A 44 -0.34 -1.36 29.17
C GLU A 44 -0.58 0.12 29.50
N ARG A 45 0.50 0.89 29.68
CA ARG A 45 0.45 2.32 30.02
C ARG A 45 1.50 3.08 29.23
N PHE A 46 1.19 4.33 28.92
CA PHE A 46 2.04 5.20 28.11
C PHE A 46 2.33 6.49 28.85
N SER A 47 3.58 6.95 28.77
CA SER A 47 4.02 8.21 29.37
C SER A 47 3.52 9.46 28.63
N SER A 48 3.10 9.30 27.37
CA SER A 48 2.59 10.38 26.52
C SER A 48 1.81 9.83 25.33
N SER A 49 1.04 10.69 24.66
CA SER A 49 0.38 10.37 23.38
C SER A 49 1.39 9.99 22.29
N THR A 50 2.57 10.61 22.28
CA THR A 50 3.62 10.27 21.31
C THR A 50 4.17 8.87 21.56
N ALA A 51 4.39 8.50 22.83
CA ALA A 51 4.81 7.14 23.18
C ALA A 51 3.73 6.10 22.82
N TYR A 52 2.46 6.44 23.03
CA TYR A 52 1.32 5.64 22.56
C TYR A 52 1.39 5.44 21.05
N THR A 53 1.33 6.50 20.25
CA THR A 53 1.28 6.40 18.78
C THR A 53 2.48 5.65 18.21
N LYS A 54 3.69 5.89 18.71
CA LYS A 54 4.90 5.19 18.25
C LYS A 54 4.87 3.69 18.54
N SER A 55 4.23 3.25 19.62
CA SER A 55 4.16 1.83 19.97
C SER A 55 3.34 0.98 18.99
N PHE A 56 2.48 1.61 18.18
CA PHE A 56 1.66 0.94 17.17
C PHE A 56 2.26 0.95 15.77
N VAL A 57 3.40 1.62 15.55
CA VAL A 57 4.01 1.69 14.21
C VAL A 57 4.46 0.31 13.74
N ASP A 58 5.28 -0.40 14.51
CA ASP A 58 5.75 -1.74 14.12
C ASP A 58 4.60 -2.77 14.04
N PRO A 59 3.64 -2.82 15.01
CA PRO A 59 2.45 -3.66 14.87
C PRO A 59 1.62 -3.38 13.61
N LEU A 60 1.39 -2.11 13.27
CA LEU A 60 0.63 -1.75 12.07
C LEU A 60 1.35 -2.19 10.79
N LEU A 61 2.67 -2.03 10.74
CA LEU A 61 3.47 -2.46 9.61
C LEU A 61 3.51 -3.99 9.48
N GLU A 62 3.56 -4.71 10.59
CA GLU A 62 3.49 -6.17 10.61
C GLU A 62 2.13 -6.68 10.13
N GLU A 63 1.02 -6.09 10.61
CA GLU A 63 -0.33 -6.43 10.15
C GLU A 63 -0.50 -6.14 8.65
N THR A 64 -0.04 -4.97 8.19
CA THR A 64 -0.08 -4.59 6.77
C THR A 64 0.73 -5.56 5.92
N HIS A 65 1.92 -5.96 6.39
CA HIS A 65 2.77 -6.93 5.69
C HIS A 65 2.12 -8.32 5.64
N ALA A 66 1.52 -8.79 6.74
CA ALA A 66 0.82 -10.06 6.80
C ALA A 66 -0.37 -10.11 5.82
N GLU A 67 -1.13 -9.01 5.71
CA GLU A 67 -2.25 -8.90 4.77
C GLU A 67 -1.77 -8.92 3.31
N LEU A 68 -0.67 -8.22 3.00
CA LEU A 68 -0.06 -8.26 1.67
C LEU A 68 0.49 -9.64 1.33
N LEU A 69 1.18 -10.30 2.26
CA LEU A 69 1.66 -11.67 2.10
C LEU A 69 0.49 -12.61 1.79
N SER A 70 -0.61 -12.51 2.55
CA SER A 70 -1.82 -13.29 2.34
C SER A 70 -2.41 -13.06 0.94
N SER A 71 -2.55 -11.79 0.54
CA SER A 71 -3.05 -11.39 -0.77
C SER A 71 -2.19 -11.93 -1.91
N MET A 72 -0.86 -11.86 -1.78
CA MET A 72 0.07 -12.40 -2.76
C MET A 72 -0.07 -13.91 -2.92
N ASN A 73 -0.24 -14.67 -1.83
CA ASN A 73 -0.48 -16.12 -1.92
C ASN A 73 -1.76 -16.47 -2.70
N GLY A 74 -2.72 -15.54 -2.78
CA GLY A 74 -3.97 -15.67 -3.54
C GLY A 74 -3.95 -15.01 -4.93
N ILE A 75 -2.81 -14.50 -5.42
CA ILE A 75 -2.76 -13.61 -6.58
C ILE A 75 -3.35 -14.21 -7.87
N SER A 76 -3.25 -15.53 -8.04
CA SER A 76 -3.79 -16.25 -9.20
C SER A 76 -5.31 -16.16 -9.34
N ARG A 77 -5.98 -15.84 -8.23
CA ARG A 77 -7.44 -15.67 -8.14
C ARG A 77 -7.85 -14.20 -8.05
N ALA A 78 -6.89 -13.27 -8.04
CA ALA A 78 -7.17 -11.85 -7.99
C ALA A 78 -7.97 -11.43 -9.23
N SER A 79 -8.95 -10.54 -9.05
CA SER A 79 -9.61 -9.94 -10.20
C SER A 79 -8.62 -9.07 -10.96
N THR A 80 -8.65 -9.16 -12.28
CA THR A 80 -7.75 -8.41 -13.17
C THR A 80 -8.56 -7.52 -14.10
N ARG A 81 -7.90 -6.54 -14.72
CA ARG A 81 -8.49 -5.73 -15.77
C ARG A 81 -7.41 -5.17 -16.69
N GLY A 82 -7.63 -5.28 -17.99
CA GLY A 82 -6.73 -4.73 -19.00
C GLY A 82 -6.65 -3.20 -18.92
N ILE A 83 -5.48 -2.66 -19.26
CA ILE A 83 -5.24 -1.22 -19.38
C ILE A 83 -5.27 -0.87 -20.86
N MET A 84 -6.20 0.01 -21.22
CA MET A 84 -6.36 0.48 -22.60
C MET A 84 -5.41 1.64 -22.91
N VAL A 85 -5.33 2.62 -22.01
CA VAL A 85 -4.49 3.82 -22.18
C VAL A 85 -3.89 4.21 -20.84
N ARG A 86 -2.65 4.71 -20.86
CA ARG A 86 -2.03 5.39 -19.72
C ARG A 86 -1.44 6.73 -20.15
N SER A 87 -1.51 7.72 -19.27
CA SER A 87 -0.86 9.01 -19.46
C SER A 87 -0.25 9.49 -18.14
N GLU A 88 0.99 9.94 -18.18
CA GLU A 88 1.64 10.56 -17.03
C GLU A 88 0.95 11.89 -16.71
N GLU A 89 0.67 12.12 -15.43
CA GLU A 89 0.13 13.37 -14.93
C GLU A 89 1.24 14.31 -14.51
N LYS A 90 0.91 15.61 -14.42
CA LYS A 90 1.83 16.57 -13.82
C LYS A 90 2.08 16.19 -12.36
N LYS A 91 3.33 16.35 -11.95
CA LYS A 91 3.77 16.11 -10.59
C LYS A 91 2.88 16.84 -9.58
N ASP A 92 2.22 16.09 -8.71
CA ASP A 92 1.38 16.64 -7.66
C ASP A 92 2.27 17.08 -6.49
N ILE A 93 2.00 18.29 -5.98
CA ILE A 93 2.68 18.84 -4.80
C ILE A 93 2.48 17.93 -3.59
N LYS A 94 1.34 17.21 -3.52
CA LYS A 94 1.02 16.27 -2.45
C LYS A 94 1.88 15.01 -2.50
N PHE A 95 2.32 14.59 -3.68
CA PHE A 95 3.07 13.35 -3.89
C PHE A 95 4.39 13.62 -4.62
N PRO A 96 5.32 14.38 -4.02
CA PRO A 96 6.52 14.86 -4.71
C PRO A 96 7.53 13.75 -5.03
N ASN A 97 7.39 12.58 -4.41
CA ASN A 97 8.29 11.44 -4.60
C ASN A 97 7.69 10.37 -5.52
N TYR A 98 6.47 10.55 -6.00
CA TYR A 98 5.75 9.55 -6.79
C TYR A 98 5.42 10.05 -8.18
N TYR A 99 5.45 9.13 -9.13
CA TYR A 99 4.87 9.36 -10.45
C TYR A 99 3.37 9.12 -10.39
N LEU A 100 2.61 10.01 -11.03
CA LEU A 100 1.17 9.90 -11.13
C LEU A 100 0.78 9.57 -12.55
N TYR A 101 -0.12 8.62 -12.70
CA TYR A 101 -0.62 8.18 -13.98
C TYR A 101 -2.14 8.14 -13.96
N SER A 102 -2.74 8.71 -15.00
CA SER A 102 -4.12 8.45 -15.36
C SER A 102 -4.16 7.16 -16.19
N ILE A 103 -4.99 6.21 -15.78
CA ILE A 103 -5.13 4.89 -16.41
C ILE A 103 -6.59 4.71 -16.83
N TYR A 104 -6.81 4.42 -18.11
CA TYR A 104 -8.11 4.03 -18.65
C TYR A 104 -8.15 2.52 -18.81
N LEU A 105 -9.14 1.92 -18.16
CA LEU A 105 -9.32 0.47 -18.15
C LEU A 105 -10.16 0.00 -19.32
N GLU A 106 -9.91 -1.23 -19.75
CA GLU A 106 -10.73 -1.92 -20.73
C GLU A 106 -12.16 -2.18 -20.20
N LYS A 107 -13.07 -2.53 -21.12
CA LYS A 107 -14.42 -2.94 -20.75
C LYS A 107 -14.36 -4.21 -19.92
N LYS A 108 -15.21 -4.27 -18.88
CA LYS A 108 -15.36 -5.48 -18.06
C LYS A 108 -15.68 -6.69 -18.91
N SER A 109 -15.06 -7.81 -18.58
CA SER A 109 -15.43 -9.14 -19.07
C SER A 109 -15.87 -10.02 -17.89
N ARG A 110 -16.29 -11.26 -18.17
CA ARG A 110 -16.65 -12.21 -17.09
C ARG A 110 -15.47 -12.57 -16.20
N THR A 111 -14.25 -12.53 -16.74
CA THR A 111 -13.01 -12.96 -16.08
C THR A 111 -12.09 -11.81 -15.71
N GLU A 112 -12.36 -10.60 -16.24
CA GLU A 112 -11.57 -9.39 -16.04
C GLU A 112 -12.51 -8.25 -15.67
N ASN A 113 -12.86 -8.23 -14.39
CA ASN A 113 -13.94 -7.42 -13.84
C ASN A 113 -13.49 -6.59 -12.63
N TYR A 114 -12.19 -6.48 -12.38
CA TYR A 114 -11.67 -5.62 -11.33
C TYR A 114 -12.22 -4.19 -11.49
N GLU A 115 -12.69 -3.62 -10.38
CA GLU A 115 -13.10 -2.23 -10.32
C GLU A 115 -12.20 -1.55 -9.29
N PRO A 116 -11.39 -0.56 -9.69
CA PRO A 116 -10.52 0.13 -8.75
C PRO A 116 -11.33 0.92 -7.72
N GLU A 117 -10.89 0.85 -6.47
CA GLU A 117 -11.36 1.69 -5.39
C GLU A 117 -10.22 2.55 -4.85
N VAL A 118 -10.55 3.74 -4.33
CA VAL A 118 -9.53 4.63 -3.76
C VAL A 118 -8.92 3.97 -2.54
N GLY A 119 -7.60 3.86 -2.53
CA GLY A 119 -6.83 3.17 -1.49
C GLY A 119 -6.34 1.78 -1.90
N ASP A 120 -6.86 1.21 -3.00
CA ASP A 120 -6.39 -0.09 -3.48
C ASP A 120 -4.90 -0.06 -3.79
N LEU A 121 -4.21 -1.11 -3.32
CA LEU A 121 -2.85 -1.40 -3.72
C LEU A 121 -2.89 -2.42 -4.87
N ILE A 122 -2.43 -2.01 -6.04
CA ILE A 122 -2.50 -2.80 -7.25
C ILE A 122 -1.12 -3.13 -7.78
N VAL A 123 -1.04 -4.26 -8.47
CA VAL A 123 0.15 -4.65 -9.24
C VAL A 123 -0.16 -4.47 -10.72
N LEU A 124 0.66 -3.68 -11.39
CA LEU A 124 0.65 -3.50 -12.83
C LEU A 124 1.70 -4.43 -13.42
N THR A 125 1.29 -5.29 -14.35
CA THR A 125 2.16 -6.25 -15.03
C THR A 125 1.64 -6.53 -16.44
N ASP A 126 2.50 -7.00 -17.32
CA ASP A 126 2.22 -7.38 -18.70
C ASP A 126 1.71 -8.82 -18.83
N VAL A 127 1.81 -9.62 -17.77
CA VAL A 127 1.35 -11.00 -17.73
C VAL A 127 0.20 -11.18 -16.73
N LYS A 128 -0.73 -12.09 -17.03
CA LYS A 128 -1.73 -12.50 -16.05
C LYS A 128 -1.12 -13.58 -15.14
N PRO A 129 -0.83 -13.29 -13.86
CA PRO A 129 -0.13 -14.23 -13.01
C PRO A 129 -1.01 -15.44 -12.68
N SER A 130 -0.48 -16.65 -12.89
CA SER A 130 -1.08 -17.90 -12.41
C SER A 130 -0.51 -18.30 -11.04
N CYS A 131 0.62 -17.72 -10.65
CA CYS A 131 1.19 -17.72 -9.32
C CYS A 131 2.05 -16.46 -9.11
N VAL A 132 2.54 -16.24 -7.88
CA VAL A 132 3.40 -15.09 -7.57
C VAL A 132 4.71 -15.12 -8.34
N ASP A 133 5.24 -16.30 -8.64
CA ASP A 133 6.51 -16.46 -9.34
C ASP A 133 6.43 -16.03 -10.82
N ASP A 134 5.21 -15.89 -11.37
CA ASP A 134 4.97 -15.38 -12.72
C ASP A 134 5.11 -13.85 -12.81
N LEU A 135 5.15 -13.15 -11.68
CA LEU A 135 5.39 -11.71 -11.66
C LEU A 135 6.85 -11.44 -12.04
N GLY A 136 7.09 -11.28 -13.34
CA GLY A 136 8.36 -10.84 -13.89
C GLY A 136 8.58 -9.34 -13.67
N THR A 137 8.33 -8.53 -14.70
CA THR A 137 8.37 -7.07 -14.56
C THR A 137 7.02 -6.59 -14.02
N TYR A 138 7.05 -5.92 -12.87
CA TYR A 138 5.85 -5.38 -12.24
C TYR A 138 6.10 -3.99 -11.66
N VAL A 139 5.01 -3.25 -11.47
CA VAL A 139 4.99 -1.97 -10.74
C VAL A 139 3.88 -2.03 -9.72
N ILE A 140 4.18 -1.67 -8.48
CA ILE A 140 3.16 -1.48 -7.45
C ILE A 140 2.64 -0.05 -7.57
N ALA A 141 1.32 0.11 -7.54
CA ALA A 141 0.66 1.42 -7.55
C ALA A 141 -0.44 1.46 -6.50
N SER A 142 -0.76 2.66 -6.03
CA SER A 142 -1.91 2.90 -5.16
C SER A 142 -2.92 3.77 -5.89
N VAL A 143 -4.18 3.36 -5.87
CA VAL A 143 -5.27 4.08 -6.52
C VAL A 143 -5.62 5.32 -5.69
N GLN A 144 -5.29 6.50 -6.21
CA GLN A 144 -5.52 7.76 -5.49
C GLN A 144 -6.89 8.38 -5.78
N ARG A 145 -7.42 8.17 -6.99
CA ARG A 145 -8.69 8.73 -7.47
C ARG A 145 -9.29 7.79 -8.49
N VAL A 146 -10.63 7.73 -8.51
CA VAL A 146 -11.41 7.00 -9.51
C VAL A 146 -12.41 7.98 -10.11
N GLN A 147 -12.48 8.02 -11.43
CA GLN A 147 -13.48 8.81 -12.17
C GLN A 147 -14.33 7.82 -12.97
N ASN A 148 -15.63 7.82 -12.71
CA ASN A 148 -16.61 6.96 -13.38
C ASN A 148 -17.24 7.67 -14.59
#